data_AF-A0A7Z9G3V9-F1
#
_entry.id   AF-A0A7Z9G3V9-F1
#
_cell.length_a   1.000
_cell.length_b   1.000
_cell.length_c   1.000
_cell.angle_alpha   90.00
_cell.angle_beta   90.00
_cell.angle_gamma   90.00
#
_symmetry.space_group_name_H-M   'P 1'
#
loop_
_entity.id
_entity.type
_entity.pdbx_description
1 polymer ?
#
loop_
_entity_poly.entity_id
_entity_poly.type
_entity_poly.pdbx_seq_one_letter_code
_entity_poly.pdbx_strand_id
1 'polypeptide(L)'
;MSLINLAESYAYATTITSGVFGNSPVGLIGFGDAGVGSTAMTTTNGGLSLQSIISDPGTSFDAMQANFTANYQAMAVQAIGIGLTFKFAKKLLRKPISNVNRNLMKPLGIGVRL
;
A
#
# COMPACT_ATOMS: atom_id res chain seq x y z
N MET A 1 -5.66 16.85 5.16
CA MET A 1 -4.80 15.65 5.04
C MET A 1 -4.38 15.54 3.59
N SER A 2 -3.09 15.67 3.28
CA SER A 2 -2.59 15.70 1.88
C SER A 2 -2.72 14.33 1.21
N LEU A 3 -3.12 14.28 -0.06
CA LEU A 3 -3.23 13.06 -0.89
C LEU A 3 -1.90 12.28 -0.96
N ILE A 4 -0.79 12.97 -0.77
CA ILE A 4 0.55 12.39 -0.69
C ILE A 4 0.66 11.48 0.55
N ASN A 5 0.18 11.90 1.71
CA ASN A 5 0.22 11.03 2.90
C ASN A 5 -0.71 9.82 2.75
N LEU A 6 -1.82 9.96 1.99
CA LEU A 6 -2.71 8.84 1.67
C LEU A 6 -2.00 7.82 0.78
N ALA A 7 -1.31 8.26 -0.27
CA ALA A 7 -0.54 7.36 -1.14
C ALA A 7 0.61 6.65 -0.40
N GLU A 8 1.28 7.34 0.53
CA GLU A 8 2.30 6.73 1.42
C GLU A 8 1.68 5.61 2.28
N SER A 9 0.56 5.91 2.92
CA SER A 9 -0.16 4.93 3.74
C SER A 9 -0.70 3.75 2.92
N TYR A 10 -1.13 3.99 1.68
CA TYR A 10 -1.60 2.94 0.78
C TYR A 10 -0.44 2.04 0.31
N ALA A 11 0.74 2.62 0.06
CA ALA A 11 1.93 1.83 -0.26
C ALA A 11 2.34 0.92 0.92
N TYR A 12 2.37 1.46 2.14
CA TYR A 12 2.62 0.66 3.34
C TYR A 12 1.56 -0.42 3.56
N ALA A 13 0.29 -0.06 3.42
CA ALA A 13 -0.81 -1.02 3.50
C ALA A 13 -0.65 -2.13 2.46
N THR A 14 -0.28 -1.76 1.22
CA THR A 14 -0.06 -2.73 0.15
C THR A 14 1.07 -3.68 0.48
N THR A 15 2.23 -3.20 0.94
CA THR A 15 3.37 -4.06 1.34
C THR A 15 2.99 -5.04 2.47
N ILE A 16 2.22 -4.58 3.45
CA ILE A 16 1.76 -5.44 4.54
C ILE A 16 0.75 -6.47 4.04
N THR A 17 -0.24 -6.05 3.25
CA THR A 17 -1.28 -6.97 2.79
C THR A 17 -0.75 -7.96 1.76
N SER A 18 0.17 -7.54 0.90
CA SER A 18 0.80 -8.43 -0.08
C SER A 18 1.71 -9.46 0.59
N GLY A 19 2.38 -9.09 1.70
CA GLY A 19 3.28 -10.00 2.40
C GLY A 19 2.64 -10.96 3.37
N VAL A 20 1.54 -10.54 4.01
CA VAL A 20 0.84 -11.38 4.99
C VAL A 20 -0.30 -12.14 4.32
N PHE A 21 -1.09 -11.47 3.50
CA PHE A 21 -2.31 -12.03 2.91
C PHE A 21 -2.14 -12.41 1.43
N GLY A 22 -0.99 -12.12 0.81
CA GLY A 22 -0.83 -12.37 -0.64
C GLY A 22 -1.78 -11.55 -1.50
N ASN A 23 -2.31 -10.43 -0.98
CA ASN A 23 -3.37 -9.66 -1.62
C ASN A 23 -3.16 -8.15 -1.47
N SER A 24 -3.80 -7.36 -2.34
CA SER A 24 -3.84 -5.91 -2.17
C SER A 24 -4.81 -5.51 -1.04
N PRO A 25 -4.73 -4.29 -0.48
CA PRO A 25 -5.65 -3.86 0.58
C PRO A 25 -7.12 -3.90 0.12
N VAL A 26 -7.36 -3.60 -1.16
CA VAL A 26 -8.69 -3.64 -1.79
C VAL A 26 -9.11 -5.08 -2.10
N GLY A 27 -8.17 -5.94 -2.49
CA GLY A 27 -8.46 -7.37 -2.70
C GLY A 27 -8.71 -8.12 -1.41
N LEU A 28 -8.07 -7.73 -0.29
CA LEU A 28 -8.31 -8.31 1.03
C LEU A 28 -9.79 -8.17 1.44
N ILE A 29 -10.37 -7.00 1.22
CA ILE A 29 -11.80 -6.72 1.50
C ILE A 29 -12.76 -7.24 0.43
N GLY A 30 -12.27 -7.96 -0.59
CA GLY A 30 -13.09 -8.63 -1.60
C GLY A 30 -13.48 -7.77 -2.81
N PHE A 31 -12.94 -6.55 -2.94
CA PHE A 31 -13.24 -5.64 -4.07
C PHE A 31 -12.19 -5.68 -5.19
N GLY A 32 -11.21 -6.58 -5.12
CA GLY A 32 -10.15 -6.72 -6.11
C GLY A 32 -9.78 -8.17 -6.36
N ASP A 33 -9.31 -8.46 -7.57
CA ASP A 33 -8.79 -9.77 -7.93
C ASP A 33 -7.55 -10.11 -7.08
N ALA A 34 -7.52 -11.32 -6.53
CA ALA A 34 -6.46 -11.81 -5.66
C ALA A 34 -5.17 -12.01 -6.49
N GLY A 35 -4.42 -10.94 -6.71
CA GLY A 35 -3.20 -10.99 -7.53
C GLY A 35 -2.65 -9.63 -7.98
N VAL A 36 -3.45 -8.56 -7.93
CA VAL A 36 -3.09 -7.24 -8.51
C VAL A 36 -2.06 -6.44 -7.68
N GLY A 37 -1.54 -7.00 -6.57
CA GLY A 37 -0.54 -6.34 -5.70
C GLY A 37 0.78 -7.09 -5.53
N SER A 38 0.96 -8.27 -6.12
CA SER A 38 2.21 -9.03 -5.96
C SER A 38 3.19 -8.66 -7.05
N THR A 39 4.19 -7.83 -6.74
CA THR A 39 5.33 -7.64 -7.64
C THR A 39 6.58 -8.39 -7.18
N ALA A 40 6.59 -9.04 -6.01
CA ALA A 40 7.79 -9.79 -5.57
C ALA A 40 7.60 -10.71 -4.35
N MET A 41 6.37 -11.03 -3.93
CA MET A 41 6.15 -11.69 -2.63
C MET A 41 5.63 -13.11 -2.80
N THR A 42 6.27 -14.05 -2.10
CA THR A 42 5.90 -15.47 -2.11
C THR A 42 4.55 -15.65 -1.44
N THR A 43 3.63 -16.31 -2.13
CA THR A 43 2.31 -16.65 -1.58
C THR A 43 2.17 -18.15 -1.43
N THR A 44 1.83 -18.60 -0.24
CA THR A 44 1.46 -19.96 0.12
C THR A 44 -0.07 -20.00 0.13
N ASN A 45 -0.68 -20.89 -0.67
CA ASN A 45 -2.13 -21.03 -0.85
C ASN A 45 -2.88 -19.86 -1.53
N GLY A 46 -2.20 -19.07 -2.38
CA GLY A 46 -2.85 -17.98 -3.13
C GLY A 46 -3.18 -16.76 -2.26
N GLY A 47 -3.91 -15.79 -2.82
CA GLY A 47 -4.28 -14.57 -2.10
C GLY A 47 -5.44 -14.80 -1.13
N LEU A 48 -5.22 -14.52 0.16
CA LEU A 48 -6.23 -14.57 1.20
C LEU A 48 -7.12 -13.31 1.15
N SER A 49 -8.41 -13.50 1.39
CA SER A 49 -9.40 -12.44 1.55
C SER A 49 -10.07 -12.54 2.92
N LEU A 50 -10.76 -11.49 3.36
CA LEU A 50 -11.56 -11.55 4.58
C LEU A 50 -12.61 -12.66 4.51
N GLN A 51 -13.16 -12.92 3.32
CA GLN A 51 -14.10 -14.00 3.11
C GLN A 51 -13.46 -15.38 3.33
N SER A 52 -12.22 -15.59 2.84
CA SER A 52 -11.52 -16.87 3.03
C SER A 52 -11.13 -17.11 4.49
N ILE A 53 -10.75 -16.04 5.20
CA ILE A 53 -10.43 -16.09 6.64
C ILE A 53 -11.67 -16.43 7.47
N ILE A 54 -12.84 -15.88 7.10
CA ILE A 54 -14.10 -16.19 7.79
C ILE A 54 -14.51 -17.64 7.52
N SER A 55 -14.32 -18.14 6.29
CA SER A 55 -14.72 -19.51 5.94
C SER A 55 -13.81 -20.59 6.52
N ASP A 56 -12.51 -20.34 6.60
CA ASP A 56 -11.54 -21.28 7.18
C ASP A 56 -10.40 -20.53 7.87
N PRO A 57 -10.60 -20.12 9.14
CA PRO A 57 -9.62 -19.32 9.86
C PRO A 57 -8.34 -20.09 10.16
N GLY A 58 -8.43 -21.40 10.44
CA GLY A 58 -7.28 -22.21 10.84
C GLY A 58 -6.21 -22.27 9.75
N THR A 59 -6.60 -22.72 8.56
CA THR A 59 -5.67 -22.81 7.43
C THR A 59 -5.24 -21.44 6.91
N SER A 60 -6.11 -20.43 7.04
CA SER A 60 -5.77 -19.04 6.69
C SER A 60 -4.68 -18.46 7.59
N PHE A 61 -4.73 -18.69 8.92
CA PHE A 61 -3.69 -18.22 9.83
C PHE A 61 -2.35 -18.91 9.60
N ASP A 62 -2.36 -20.22 9.33
CA ASP A 62 -1.14 -20.96 8.99
C ASP A 62 -0.51 -20.43 7.69
N ALA A 63 -1.33 -20.17 6.67
CA ALA A 63 -0.88 -19.55 5.42
C ALA A 63 -0.36 -18.11 5.65
N MET A 64 -1.02 -17.30 6.48
CA MET A 64 -0.54 -15.95 6.83
C MET A 64 0.82 -15.99 7.52
N GLN A 65 1.02 -16.92 8.44
CA GLN A 65 2.31 -17.08 9.14
C GLN A 65 3.42 -17.53 8.19
N ALA A 66 3.12 -18.50 7.32
CA ALA A 66 4.05 -18.95 6.28
C ALA A 66 4.42 -17.81 5.32
N ASN A 67 3.43 -17.03 4.87
CA ASN A 67 3.65 -15.87 3.99
C ASN A 67 4.47 -14.79 4.67
N PHE A 68 4.16 -14.45 5.93
CA PHE A 68 4.92 -13.48 6.69
C PHE A 68 6.38 -13.92 6.85
N THR A 69 6.63 -15.16 7.27
CA THR A 69 8.00 -15.69 7.46
C THR A 69 8.76 -15.88 6.16
N ALA A 70 8.08 -16.12 5.03
CA ALA A 70 8.71 -16.15 3.71
C ALA A 70 9.10 -14.74 3.21
N ASN A 71 8.38 -13.69 3.65
CA ASN A 71 8.49 -12.36 3.05
C ASN A 71 9.01 -11.25 3.98
N TYR A 72 9.17 -11.49 5.28
CA TYR A 72 9.50 -10.43 6.25
C TYR A 72 10.73 -9.59 5.85
N GLN A 73 11.74 -10.20 5.23
CA GLN A 73 12.92 -9.49 4.73
C GLN A 73 12.57 -8.53 3.58
N ALA A 74 11.84 -9.03 2.58
CA ALA A 74 11.39 -8.23 1.45
C ALA A 74 10.47 -7.09 1.91
N MET A 75 9.59 -7.34 2.88
CA MET A 75 8.73 -6.33 3.49
C MET A 75 9.52 -5.22 4.18
N ALA A 76 10.53 -5.59 4.98
CA ALA A 76 11.37 -4.63 5.68
C ALA A 76 12.14 -3.73 4.70
N VAL A 77 12.74 -4.32 3.66
CA VAL A 77 13.47 -3.59 2.62
C VAL A 77 12.53 -2.67 1.83
N GLN A 78 11.35 -3.15 1.45
CA GLN A 78 10.35 -2.34 0.74
C GLN A 78 9.83 -1.19 1.62
N ALA A 79 9.57 -1.43 2.91
CA ALA A 79 9.11 -0.38 3.83
C ALA A 79 10.14 0.74 4.01
N ILE A 80 11.43 0.38 4.07
CA ILE A 80 12.54 1.35 4.08
C ILE A 80 12.60 2.10 2.75
N GLY A 81 12.51 1.37 1.63
CA GLY A 81 12.50 1.92 0.28
C GLY A 81 11.36 2.90 0.04
N ILE A 82 10.14 2.58 0.49
CA ILE A 82 8.97 3.46 0.46
C ILE A 82 9.27 4.71 1.24
N GLY A 83 9.69 4.61 2.51
CA GLY A 83 9.94 5.80 3.34
C GLY A 83 11.01 6.74 2.76
N LEU A 84 12.09 6.19 2.20
CA LEU A 84 13.12 6.97 1.53
C LEU A 84 12.59 7.61 0.26
N THR A 85 11.97 6.82 -0.62
CA THR A 85 11.41 7.29 -1.90
C THR A 85 10.35 8.36 -1.66
N PHE A 86 9.50 8.19 -0.65
CA PHE A 86 8.45 9.13 -0.32
C PHE A 86 8.98 10.43 0.27
N LYS A 87 10.04 10.38 1.08
CA LYS A 87 10.76 11.58 1.55
C LYS A 87 11.35 12.36 0.37
N PHE A 88 11.98 11.68 -0.58
CA PHE A 88 12.52 12.31 -1.79
C PHE A 88 11.42 12.83 -2.72
N ALA A 89 10.37 12.04 -2.96
CA ALA A 89 9.22 12.42 -3.77
C ALA A 89 8.49 13.62 -3.17
N LYS A 90 8.23 13.62 -1.86
CA LYS A 90 7.63 14.76 -1.15
C LYS A 90 8.51 16.01 -1.28
N LYS A 91 9.84 15.87 -1.16
CA LYS A 91 10.78 16.98 -1.36
C LYS A 91 10.78 17.51 -2.79
N LEU A 92 10.72 16.62 -3.79
CA LEU A 92 10.71 16.97 -5.21
C LEU A 92 9.36 17.59 -5.63
N LEU A 93 8.25 16.98 -5.23
CA LEU A 93 6.88 17.38 -5.55
C LEU A 93 6.44 18.66 -4.82
N ARG A 94 7.09 19.02 -3.71
CA ARG A 94 6.79 20.30 -3.02
C ARG A 94 7.05 21.52 -3.90
N LYS A 95 8.07 21.49 -4.77
CA LYS A 95 8.37 22.57 -5.72
C LYS A 95 7.27 22.78 -6.79
N PRO A 96 6.88 21.76 -7.59
CA PRO A 96 5.80 21.90 -8.54
C PRO A 96 4.45 22.15 -7.86
N ILE A 97 4.14 21.50 -6.72
CA ILE A 97 2.90 21.78 -5.97
C ILE A 97 2.85 23.22 -5.48
N SER A 98 3.96 23.77 -4.99
CA SER A 98 4.02 25.19 -4.58
C SER A 98 3.82 26.13 -5.77
N ASN A 99 4.38 25.81 -6.94
CA ASN A 99 4.17 26.57 -8.17
C ASN A 99 2.72 26.46 -8.68
N VAL A 100 2.12 25.27 -8.67
CA VAL A 100 0.71 25.07 -9.04
C VAL A 100 -0.21 25.77 -8.04
N ASN A 101 0.05 25.68 -6.75
CA ASN A 101 -0.75 26.39 -5.75
C ASN A 101 -0.63 27.92 -5.92
N ARG A 102 0.57 28.45 -6.19
CA ARG A 102 0.81 29.89 -6.35
C ARG A 102 0.27 30.45 -7.67
N ASN A 103 0.39 29.71 -8.78
CA ASN A 103 0.05 30.21 -10.11
C ASN A 103 -1.31 29.73 -10.65
N LEU A 104 -1.82 28.58 -10.16
CA LEU A 104 -3.09 28.00 -10.61
C LEU A 104 -4.17 27.99 -9.51
N MET A 105 -3.87 27.59 -8.26
CA MET A 105 -4.92 27.46 -7.24
C MET A 105 -5.30 28.77 -6.54
N LYS A 106 -4.32 29.65 -6.27
CA LYS A 106 -4.57 30.98 -5.66
C LYS A 106 -5.51 31.89 -6.46
N PRO A 107 -5.44 31.95 -7.82
CA PRO A 107 -6.38 32.73 -8.60
C PRO A 107 -7.75 32.08 -8.82
N LEU A 108 -7.93 30.78 -8.52
CA LEU A 108 -9.18 30.03 -8.79
C LEU A 108 -10.08 29.79 -7.57
N GLY A 109 -9.73 30.28 -6.38
CA GLY A 109 -10.65 30.33 -5.22
C GLY A 109 -11.12 28.98 -4.64
N ILE A 110 -10.65 27.84 -5.18
CA ILE A 110 -10.99 26.51 -4.65
C ILE A 110 -10.14 26.25 -3.41
N GLY A 111 -10.76 26.37 -2.23
CA GLY A 111 -10.17 26.21 -0.90
C GLY A 111 -9.69 24.80 -0.54
N VAL A 112 -9.30 23.97 -1.51
CA VAL A 112 -8.76 22.64 -1.27
C VAL A 112 -7.24 22.69 -1.40
N ARG A 113 -6.55 22.71 -0.26
CA ARG A 113 -5.09 22.59 -0.18
C ARG A 113 -4.67 21.14 -0.42
N LEU A 114 -3.92 20.90 -1.51
CA LEU A 114 -3.24 19.62 -1.82
C LEU A 114 -2.16 19.27 -0.78
#